data_AF-A0A5F8GYV1-F1
#
_entry.id   AF-A0A5F8GYV1-F1
#
_cell.length_a   1.000
_cell.length_b   1.000
_cell.length_c   1.000
_cell.angle_alpha   90.00
_cell.angle_beta   90.00
_cell.angle_gamma   90.00
#
_symmetry.space_group_name_H-M   'P 1'
#
loop_
_entity.id
_entity.type
_entity.pdbx_description
1 polymer ?
#
loop_
_entity_poly.entity_id
_entity_poly.type
_entity_poly.pdbx_seq_one_letter_code
_entity_poly.pdbx_strand_id
1 'polypeptide(L)'
;MRGAECWTDHQLVRATLQMYIAPRHPKRAQTVRAFYNVSHLRDPSYLQTFQSCLDDKLSAKGPLTGSSTEKWNQFRDAVKETSKTVLGPKQRNHQDWFDKNNTAIEDLLNKKNKVMEWQNNPNSAPKKDRFKSLQATVQCEIRKMQDQWWGKKAEEIQRFADTKNYKQFFSALKTVYGPLKPITTPLLSSDGDTLIKDKKGISNRWKEDFSRLLNRLSSVDQSALDQIPQNHTFEQLDVPPSIEEVQKAIKQMSAGKAPGKVRIPTEVYKALNGKALQAFHIVLTSIWEEEGMPPELRDASIIALYKNKVTRTACDNYRGISLLSTAGKILAHVILNRLLSSVSEQNLPESQCGFRPDCSTIDMVFTVRQMQEKCLEQNPSLYIVSIDLTKVFHTVNRDALWVILNKLSCPAKFVKLIQLFHVDMTGEVLSGGETSDHFNISNVVKQGCILAPVLFNLYFTQVLQHVVMDLDLGIYIKYRLDGSLFDLRRLTAKTKTTERLILEALFADDCALMAHQENHLHCGQVLYSNKTVWPDYQPQQNRGAVPTCTRQANEPSMHYNRRHTAF
;
A
#
# COMPACT_ATOMS: atom_id res chain seq x y z
N MET A 1 36.30 -47.16 9.20
CA MET A 1 35.45 -46.72 10.33
C MET A 1 34.08 -46.38 9.77
N ARG A 2 32.99 -46.88 10.38
CA ARG A 2 31.60 -46.49 10.06
C ARG A 2 31.27 -45.29 10.95
N GLY A 3 30.97 -44.13 10.36
CA GLY A 3 30.69 -42.87 11.07
C GLY A 3 31.79 -42.34 12.01
N ALA A 4 31.71 -41.04 12.37
CA ALA A 4 32.51 -40.48 13.48
C ALA A 4 31.97 -40.94 14.86
N GLU A 5 30.71 -41.39 14.88
CA GLU A 5 30.10 -42.06 16.02
C GLU A 5 29.94 -43.55 15.67
N CYS A 6 30.62 -44.41 16.43
CA CYS A 6 30.84 -45.84 16.15
C CYS A 6 29.57 -46.73 16.13
N TRP A 7 28.37 -46.15 16.10
CA TRP A 7 27.07 -46.82 16.13
C TRP A 7 26.12 -46.41 15.01
N THR A 8 26.52 -45.53 14.09
CA THR A 8 25.72 -45.22 12.91
C THR A 8 26.10 -46.12 11.74
N ASP A 9 25.10 -46.68 11.08
CA ASP A 9 25.16 -47.54 9.89
C ASP A 9 25.48 -46.76 8.59
N HIS A 10 25.64 -45.44 8.70
CA HIS A 10 26.12 -44.57 7.63
C HIS A 10 27.60 -44.84 7.28
N GLN A 11 27.89 -44.99 5.99
CA GLN A 11 29.26 -44.99 5.49
C GLN A 11 29.91 -43.62 5.72
N LEU A 12 31.15 -43.64 6.18
CA LEU A 12 31.91 -42.43 6.48
C LEU A 12 32.33 -41.78 5.16
N VAL A 13 31.61 -40.76 4.73
CA VAL A 13 32.00 -39.96 3.56
C VAL A 13 33.17 -39.09 3.98
N ARG A 14 34.38 -39.48 3.55
CA ARG A 14 35.59 -38.72 3.80
C ARG A 14 35.77 -37.72 2.66
N ALA A 15 35.43 -36.46 2.91
CA ALA A 15 35.70 -35.36 2.00
C ALA A 15 36.96 -34.62 2.48
N THR A 16 37.93 -34.43 1.59
CA THR A 16 39.05 -33.51 1.83
C THR A 16 38.56 -32.10 1.52
N LEU A 17 38.22 -31.34 2.56
CA LEU A 17 37.85 -29.94 2.43
C LEU A 17 39.07 -29.06 2.67
N GLN A 18 39.49 -28.33 1.65
CA GLN A 18 40.47 -27.26 1.80
C GLN A 18 39.71 -26.04 2.34
N MET A 19 39.59 -25.96 3.66
CA MET A 19 38.95 -24.84 4.33
C MET A 19 39.97 -23.74 4.55
N TYR A 20 39.84 -22.67 3.80
CA TYR A 20 40.51 -21.42 4.13
C TYR A 20 39.67 -20.75 5.21
N ILE A 21 40.27 -20.45 6.36
CA ILE A 21 39.69 -19.46 7.26
C ILE A 21 39.76 -18.15 6.49
N ALA A 22 38.69 -17.83 5.79
CA ALA A 22 38.53 -16.50 5.25
C ALA A 22 38.72 -15.56 6.46
N PRO A 23 39.68 -14.61 6.41
CA PRO A 23 39.78 -13.60 7.45
C PRO A 23 38.37 -13.06 7.62
N ARG A 24 37.93 -12.96 8.88
CA ARG A 24 36.58 -12.53 9.22
C ARG A 24 36.37 -11.21 8.49
N HIS A 25 35.74 -11.25 7.31
CA HIS A 25 35.34 -10.03 6.65
C HIS A 25 34.52 -9.35 7.73
N PRO A 26 34.90 -8.16 8.21
CA PRO A 26 34.09 -7.46 9.18
C PRO A 26 32.71 -7.52 8.55
N LYS A 27 31.77 -8.25 9.19
CA LYS A 27 30.40 -8.31 8.70
C LYS A 27 30.04 -6.84 8.67
N ARG A 28 30.03 -6.25 7.47
CA ARG A 28 29.82 -4.83 7.28
C ARG A 28 28.59 -4.57 8.09
N ALA A 29 28.73 -3.81 9.19
CA ALA A 29 27.76 -3.83 10.26
C ALA A 29 26.41 -3.76 9.60
N GLN A 30 25.67 -4.88 9.59
CA GLN A 30 24.32 -4.82 9.07
C GLN A 30 23.68 -3.96 10.13
N THR A 31 23.55 -2.66 9.84
CA THR A 31 22.63 -1.80 10.53
C THR A 31 21.27 -2.40 10.22
N VAL A 32 20.93 -3.51 10.89
CA VAL A 32 19.55 -3.94 11.09
C VAL A 32 19.02 -2.87 12.02
N ARG A 33 18.62 -1.80 11.36
CA ARG A 33 18.40 -0.49 11.92
C ARG A 33 17.09 -0.66 12.71
N ALA A 34 17.23 -0.91 14.02
CA ALA A 34 16.19 -1.54 14.85
C ALA A 34 14.90 -0.71 14.90
N PHE A 35 13.75 -1.40 14.89
CA PHE A 35 12.45 -0.78 15.15
C PHE A 35 12.25 -0.65 16.66
N TYR A 36 11.50 0.35 17.13
CA TYR A 36 11.16 0.48 18.55
C TYR A 36 10.23 -0.64 19.03
N ASN A 37 10.32 -1.02 20.30
CA ASN A 37 9.40 -2.00 20.88
C ASN A 37 8.02 -1.40 21.21
N VAL A 38 7.22 -1.14 20.19
CA VAL A 38 5.90 -0.51 20.33
C VAL A 38 4.89 -1.31 21.16
N SER A 39 5.15 -2.57 21.49
CA SER A 39 4.28 -3.34 22.38
C SER A 39 4.28 -2.80 23.81
N HIS A 40 5.36 -2.13 24.24
CA HIS A 40 5.42 -1.47 25.55
C HIS A 40 4.35 -0.38 25.67
N LEU A 41 4.00 0.32 24.58
CA LEU A 41 2.95 1.35 24.60
C LEU A 41 1.53 0.79 24.83
N ARG A 42 1.35 -0.54 24.84
CA ARG A 42 0.08 -1.17 25.23
C ARG A 42 -0.04 -1.36 26.74
N ASP A 43 1.09 -1.35 27.44
CA ASP A 43 1.13 -1.41 28.89
C ASP A 43 0.94 0.01 29.44
N PRO A 44 -0.08 0.26 30.30
CA PRO A 44 -0.33 1.59 30.87
C PRO A 44 0.87 2.18 31.60
N SER A 45 1.69 1.35 32.27
CA SER A 45 2.85 1.82 33.04
C SER A 45 3.94 2.42 32.13
N TYR A 46 4.28 1.69 31.05
CA TYR A 46 5.22 2.15 30.04
C TYR A 46 4.67 3.33 29.25
N LEU A 47 3.36 3.36 28.96
CA LEU A 47 2.72 4.47 28.28
C LEU A 47 2.82 5.76 29.10
N GLN A 48 2.49 5.69 30.40
CA GLN A 48 2.59 6.84 31.31
C GLN A 48 4.04 7.31 31.45
N THR A 49 4.99 6.38 31.61
CA THR A 49 6.43 6.69 31.67
C THR A 49 6.91 7.38 30.39
N PHE A 50 6.46 6.90 29.22
CA PHE A 50 6.79 7.49 27.93
C PHE A 50 6.23 8.92 27.82
N GLN A 51 4.97 9.12 28.20
CA GLN A 51 4.30 10.43 28.15
C GLN A 51 4.98 11.44 29.08
N SER A 52 5.21 11.10 30.35
CA SER A 52 5.88 11.97 31.30
C SER A 52 7.29 12.34 30.84
N CYS A 53 8.09 11.36 30.41
CA CYS A 53 9.45 11.62 29.95
C CYS A 53 9.49 12.51 28.69
N LEU A 54 8.52 12.36 27.79
CA LEU A 54 8.41 13.21 26.60
C LEU A 54 8.00 14.65 26.98
N ASP A 55 7.02 14.80 27.86
CA ASP A 55 6.55 16.11 28.35
C ASP A 55 7.65 16.85 29.13
N ASP A 56 8.44 16.14 29.95
CA ASP A 56 9.59 16.70 30.66
C ASP A 56 10.67 17.18 29.71
N LYS A 57 11.01 16.38 28.68
CA LYS A 57 12.01 16.77 27.66
C LYS A 57 11.57 17.97 26.85
N LEU A 58 10.30 18.03 26.46
CA LEU A 58 9.75 19.17 25.73
C LEU A 58 9.70 20.42 26.63
N SER A 59 9.37 20.25 27.92
CA SER A 59 9.38 21.36 28.89
C SER A 59 10.80 21.89 29.14
N ALA A 60 11.79 21.01 29.27
CA ALA A 60 13.18 21.37 29.53
C ALA A 60 13.84 22.10 28.35
N LYS A 61 13.46 21.78 27.11
CA LYS A 61 13.97 22.45 25.90
C LYS A 61 13.29 23.79 25.61
N GLY A 62 12.21 24.12 26.31
CA GLY A 62 11.43 25.35 26.08
C GLY A 62 10.48 25.24 24.87
N PRO A 63 9.81 26.35 24.51
CA PRO A 63 8.89 26.37 23.38
C PRO A 63 9.63 26.08 22.06
N LEU A 64 8.94 25.44 21.12
CA LEU A 64 9.47 25.21 19.78
C LEU A 64 9.67 26.54 19.06
N THR A 65 10.90 26.82 18.62
CA THR A 65 11.28 28.10 17.99
C THR A 65 11.85 27.92 16.60
N GLY A 66 11.88 29.00 15.82
CA GLY A 66 12.40 29.02 14.45
C GLY A 66 11.34 28.71 13.38
N SER A 67 11.83 28.33 12.20
CA SER A 67 11.02 27.87 11.07
C SER A 67 10.29 26.56 11.36
N SER A 68 9.28 26.23 10.55
CA SER A 68 8.55 24.97 10.59
C SER A 68 9.46 23.73 10.57
N THR A 69 10.59 23.81 9.85
CA THR A 69 11.60 22.75 9.78
C THR A 69 12.38 22.63 11.08
N GLU A 70 12.75 23.75 11.70
CA GLU A 70 13.45 23.75 12.99
C GLU A 70 12.54 23.26 14.12
N LYS A 71 11.28 23.72 14.15
CA LYS A 71 10.24 23.23 15.07
C LYS A 71 10.05 21.72 14.91
N TRP A 72 9.94 21.23 13.68
CA TRP A 72 9.88 19.79 13.40
C TRP A 72 11.10 19.03 13.92
N ASN A 73 12.32 19.52 13.64
CA ASN A 73 13.55 18.88 14.08
C ASN A 73 13.61 18.76 15.61
N GLN A 74 13.31 19.84 16.33
CA GLN A 74 13.27 19.86 17.80
C GLN A 74 12.27 18.84 18.37
N PHE A 75 11.04 18.82 17.84
CA PHE A 75 10.02 17.85 18.23
C PHE A 75 10.43 16.40 17.92
N ARG A 76 10.87 16.15 16.68
CA ARG A 76 11.31 14.84 16.19
C ARG A 76 12.42 14.27 17.06
N ASP A 77 13.40 15.10 17.41
CA ASP A 77 14.57 14.66 18.17
C ASP A 77 14.20 14.32 19.61
N ALA A 78 13.33 15.11 20.25
CA ALA A 78 12.75 14.77 21.55
C ALA A 78 12.02 13.42 21.50
N VAL A 79 11.14 13.20 20.51
CA VAL A 79 10.40 11.95 20.35
C VAL A 79 11.32 10.76 20.11
N LYS A 80 12.34 10.89 19.24
CA LYS A 80 13.30 9.81 18.94
C LYS A 80 14.12 9.44 20.16
N GLU A 81 14.56 10.44 20.93
CA GLU A 81 15.35 10.25 22.14
C GLU A 81 14.52 9.54 23.20
N THR A 82 13.29 10.02 23.50
CA THR A 82 12.38 9.36 24.45
C THR A 82 12.04 7.93 24.01
N SER A 83 11.74 7.73 22.72
CA SER A 83 11.43 6.41 22.18
C SER A 83 12.62 5.45 22.33
N LYS A 84 13.85 5.93 22.15
CA LYS A 84 15.06 5.14 22.33
C LYS A 84 15.27 4.75 23.79
N THR A 85 15.06 5.68 24.72
CA THR A 85 15.26 5.45 26.15
C THR A 85 14.18 4.56 26.77
N VAL A 86 12.91 4.80 26.45
CA VAL A 86 11.77 4.11 27.10
C VAL A 86 11.36 2.82 26.38
N LEU A 87 11.27 2.85 25.04
CA LEU A 87 10.79 1.69 24.28
C LEU A 87 11.94 0.74 23.92
N GLY A 88 13.14 1.27 23.71
CA GLY A 88 14.30 0.49 23.29
C GLY A 88 14.11 -0.20 21.92
N PRO A 89 15.13 -0.94 21.47
CA PRO A 89 15.04 -1.71 20.24
C PRO A 89 14.13 -2.94 20.45
N LYS A 90 13.27 -3.21 19.46
CA LYS A 90 12.48 -4.43 19.38
C LYS A 90 13.43 -5.63 19.28
N GLN A 91 13.44 -6.46 20.31
CA GLN A 91 14.18 -7.71 20.29
C GLN A 91 13.49 -8.71 19.35
N ARG A 92 14.29 -9.34 18.48
CA ARG A 92 13.82 -10.43 17.63
C ARG A 92 14.12 -11.74 18.35
N ASN A 93 13.13 -12.28 19.02
CA ASN A 93 13.20 -13.66 19.49
C ASN A 93 12.80 -14.54 18.31
N HIS A 94 13.70 -15.42 17.86
CA HIS A 94 13.30 -16.48 16.95
C HIS A 94 12.38 -17.40 17.73
N GLN A 95 11.09 -17.36 17.42
CA GLN A 95 10.15 -18.33 17.96
C GLN A 95 10.37 -19.64 17.20
N ASP A 96 11.23 -20.48 17.78
CA ASP A 96 11.49 -21.85 17.34
C ASP A 96 11.05 -22.79 18.46
N TRP A 97 10.84 -24.06 18.15
CA TRP A 97 10.56 -25.09 19.17
C TRP A 97 11.76 -25.29 20.09
N PHE A 98 12.97 -25.00 19.60
CA PHE A 98 14.22 -25.11 20.33
C PHE A 98 14.59 -23.79 21.01
N ASP A 99 14.64 -23.81 22.35
CA ASP A 99 15.24 -22.74 23.15
C ASP A 99 16.58 -23.23 23.72
N LYS A 100 17.66 -22.53 23.36
CA LYS A 100 19.02 -22.84 23.79
C LYS A 100 19.23 -22.71 25.30
N ASN A 101 18.37 -21.98 26.00
CA ASN A 101 18.43 -21.78 27.45
C ASN A 101 17.41 -22.65 28.19
N ASN A 102 16.82 -23.65 27.53
CA ASN A 102 15.86 -24.54 28.16
C ASN A 102 16.58 -25.49 29.13
N THR A 103 16.37 -25.26 30.43
CA THR A 103 16.99 -26.03 31.52
C THR A 103 16.70 -27.52 31.44
N ALA A 104 15.52 -27.92 30.95
CA ALA A 104 15.19 -29.34 30.77
C ALA A 104 16.03 -29.99 29.66
N ILE A 105 16.30 -29.27 28.57
CA ILE A 105 17.19 -29.75 27.50
C ILE A 105 18.64 -29.80 27.99
N GLU A 106 19.11 -28.78 28.70
CA GLU A 106 20.46 -28.74 29.27
C GLU A 106 20.69 -29.89 30.27
N ASP A 107 19.74 -30.16 31.16
CA ASP A 107 19.83 -31.26 32.12
C ASP A 107 19.89 -32.64 31.44
N LEU A 108 19.08 -32.83 30.41
CA LEU A 108 19.08 -34.06 29.60
C LEU A 108 20.43 -34.25 28.88
N LEU A 109 20.96 -33.18 28.28
CA LEU A 109 22.27 -33.19 27.62
C LEU A 109 23.40 -33.42 28.62
N ASN A 110 23.36 -32.79 29.79
CA ASN A 110 24.35 -32.96 30.85
C ASN A 110 24.37 -34.40 31.38
N LYS A 111 23.20 -35.01 31.60
CA LYS A 111 23.08 -36.43 31.99
C LYS A 111 23.68 -37.37 30.94
N LYS A 112 23.44 -37.12 29.65
CA LYS A 112 24.04 -37.89 28.55
C LYS A 112 25.56 -37.68 28.46
N ASN A 113 26.01 -36.44 28.56
CA ASN A 113 27.42 -36.07 28.39
C ASN A 113 28.31 -36.59 29.53
N LYS A 114 27.80 -36.70 30.76
CA LYS A 114 28.50 -37.35 31.89
C LYS A 114 28.82 -38.83 31.65
N VAL A 115 28.03 -39.52 30.82
CA VAL A 115 28.23 -40.95 30.50
C VAL A 115 29.04 -41.14 29.20
N MET A 116 29.46 -40.04 28.56
CA MET A 116 30.30 -40.06 27.35
C MET A 116 31.70 -40.65 27.60
N GLU A 117 32.15 -40.71 28.87
CA GLU A 117 33.38 -41.38 29.30
C GLU A 117 33.48 -42.86 28.89
N TRP A 118 32.37 -43.51 28.50
CA TRP A 118 32.41 -44.85 27.90
C TRP A 118 33.32 -44.92 26.67
N GLN A 119 33.51 -43.80 25.95
CA GLN A 119 34.42 -43.72 24.80
C GLN A 119 35.87 -44.03 25.17
N ASN A 120 36.26 -43.80 26.43
CA ASN A 120 37.60 -44.11 26.94
C ASN A 120 37.74 -45.61 27.33
N ASN A 121 36.65 -46.38 27.36
CA ASN A 121 36.68 -47.82 27.63
C ASN A 121 35.64 -48.58 26.77
N PRO A 122 35.96 -48.84 25.48
CA PRO A 122 35.04 -49.38 24.48
C PRO A 122 34.52 -50.81 24.74
N ASN A 123 35.12 -51.52 25.70
CA ASN A 123 34.78 -52.92 25.99
C ASN A 123 33.73 -53.06 27.12
N SER A 124 33.31 -51.96 27.76
CA SER A 124 32.30 -52.00 28.80
C SER A 124 30.88 -51.95 28.24
N ALA A 125 30.29 -53.13 28.01
CA ALA A 125 28.88 -53.29 27.62
C ALA A 125 27.88 -52.49 28.50
N PRO A 126 27.94 -52.52 29.85
CA PRO A 126 26.97 -51.80 30.67
C PRO A 126 27.07 -50.27 30.56
N LYS A 127 28.28 -49.71 30.36
CA LYS A 127 28.43 -48.27 30.13
C LYS A 127 27.89 -47.85 28.76
N LYS A 128 28.09 -48.70 27.74
CA LYS A 128 27.54 -48.51 26.39
C LYS A 128 26.00 -48.52 26.40
N ASP A 129 25.40 -49.48 27.08
CA ASP A 129 23.95 -49.62 27.14
C ASP A 129 23.30 -48.47 27.93
N ARG A 130 23.94 -48.04 29.03
CA ARG A 130 23.52 -46.85 29.77
C ARG A 130 23.57 -45.58 28.91
N PHE A 131 24.63 -45.40 28.12
CA PHE A 131 24.73 -44.27 27.19
C PHE A 131 23.63 -44.30 26.12
N LYS A 132 23.39 -45.45 25.49
CA LYS A 132 22.33 -45.63 24.49
C LYS A 132 20.93 -45.37 25.07
N SER A 133 20.66 -45.85 26.29
CA SER A 133 19.39 -45.59 26.99
C SER A 133 19.18 -44.10 27.27
N LEU A 134 20.21 -43.40 27.74
CA LEU A 134 20.15 -41.94 27.96
C LEU A 134 20.01 -41.18 26.64
N GLN A 135 20.70 -41.60 25.58
CA GLN A 135 20.55 -41.02 24.25
C GLN A 135 19.13 -41.18 23.71
N ALA A 136 18.54 -42.37 23.84
CA ALA A 136 17.16 -42.63 23.46
C ALA A 136 16.18 -41.76 24.27
N THR A 137 16.43 -41.60 25.57
CA THR A 137 15.63 -40.72 26.45
C THR A 137 15.69 -39.27 25.99
N VAL A 138 16.90 -38.75 25.74
CA VAL A 138 17.11 -37.38 25.23
C VAL A 138 16.39 -37.18 23.89
N GLN A 139 16.54 -38.12 22.95
CA GLN A 139 15.87 -38.05 21.66
C GLN A 139 14.34 -38.09 21.77
N CYS A 140 13.82 -38.94 22.65
CA CYS A 140 12.38 -39.07 22.91
C CYS A 140 11.81 -37.76 23.48
N GLU A 141 12.44 -37.21 24.51
CA GLU A 141 11.98 -35.97 25.15
C GLU A 141 12.10 -34.76 24.22
N ILE A 142 13.18 -34.64 23.45
CA ILE A 142 13.33 -33.59 22.43
C ILE A 142 12.21 -33.67 21.39
N ARG A 143 11.89 -34.87 20.88
CA ARG A 143 10.78 -35.07 19.93
C ARG A 143 9.44 -34.69 20.55
N LYS A 144 9.17 -35.11 21.79
CA LYS A 144 7.95 -34.71 22.50
C LYS A 144 7.81 -33.20 22.63
N MET A 145 8.89 -32.50 23.01
CA MET A 145 8.88 -31.03 23.11
C MET A 145 8.61 -30.38 21.75
N GLN A 146 9.26 -30.90 20.69
CA GLN A 146 9.05 -30.44 19.33
C GLN A 146 7.60 -30.66 18.87
N ASP A 147 7.05 -31.86 19.04
CA ASP A 147 5.68 -32.22 18.66
C ASP A 147 4.64 -31.41 19.45
N GLN A 148 4.85 -31.22 20.75
CA GLN A 148 3.98 -30.37 21.58
C GLN A 148 3.98 -28.92 21.11
N TRP A 149 5.15 -28.39 20.73
CA TRP A 149 5.24 -27.04 20.19
C TRP A 149 4.50 -26.93 18.85
N TRP A 150 4.72 -27.87 17.93
CA TRP A 150 4.02 -27.89 16.63
C TRP A 150 2.52 -28.08 16.78
N GLY A 151 2.09 -28.96 17.69
CA GLY A 151 0.67 -29.17 18.01
C GLY A 151 0.02 -27.87 18.51
N LYS A 152 0.60 -27.23 19.51
CA LYS A 152 0.13 -25.93 20.03
C LYS A 152 0.12 -24.85 18.93
N LYS A 153 1.14 -24.82 18.07
CA LYS A 153 1.23 -23.82 17.00
C LYS A 153 0.18 -24.06 15.91
N ALA A 154 -0.10 -25.32 15.57
CA ALA A 154 -1.14 -25.69 14.64
C ALA A 154 -2.54 -25.32 15.18
N GLU A 155 -2.82 -25.62 16.46
CA GLU A 155 -4.04 -25.21 17.15
C GLU A 155 -4.22 -23.68 17.16
N GLU A 156 -3.14 -22.94 17.44
CA GLU A 156 -3.15 -21.48 17.40
C GLU A 156 -3.51 -20.94 16.01
N ILE A 157 -2.87 -21.47 14.95
CA ILE A 157 -3.12 -21.09 13.56
C ILE A 157 -4.56 -21.44 13.16
N GLN A 158 -5.04 -22.63 13.50
CA GLN A 158 -6.41 -23.07 13.21
C GLN A 158 -7.43 -22.15 13.88
N ARG A 159 -7.24 -21.84 15.17
CA ARG A 159 -8.09 -20.89 15.90
C ARG A 159 -8.17 -19.52 15.21
N PHE A 160 -7.07 -19.02 14.67
CA PHE A 160 -7.09 -17.75 13.92
C PHE A 160 -7.83 -17.86 12.58
N ALA A 161 -7.78 -19.00 11.91
CA ALA A 161 -8.57 -19.24 10.70
C ALA A 161 -10.07 -19.31 11.01
N ASP A 162 -10.46 -20.07 12.04
CA ASP A 162 -11.86 -20.25 12.44
C ASP A 162 -12.50 -18.93 12.90
N THR A 163 -11.74 -18.09 13.60
CA THR A 163 -12.17 -16.75 14.02
C THR A 163 -12.06 -15.69 12.91
N LYS A 164 -11.68 -16.08 11.68
CA LYS A 164 -11.42 -15.18 10.53
C LYS A 164 -10.41 -14.07 10.85
N ASN A 165 -9.52 -14.29 11.82
CA ASN A 165 -8.46 -13.36 12.20
C ASN A 165 -7.22 -13.56 11.32
N TYR A 166 -7.36 -13.23 10.03
CA TYR A 166 -6.31 -13.46 9.03
C TYR A 166 -5.00 -12.74 9.36
N LYS A 167 -5.05 -11.59 10.06
CA LYS A 167 -3.83 -10.86 10.46
C LYS A 167 -2.96 -11.70 11.39
N GLN A 168 -3.56 -12.29 12.42
CA GLN A 168 -2.83 -13.14 13.37
C GLN A 168 -2.47 -14.48 12.75
N PHE A 169 -3.35 -15.05 11.92
CA PHE A 169 -3.08 -16.26 11.13
C PHE A 169 -1.79 -16.13 10.31
N PHE A 170 -1.67 -15.11 9.46
CA PHE A 170 -0.46 -14.89 8.65
C PHE A 170 0.77 -14.52 9.50
N SER A 171 0.57 -13.87 10.65
CA SER A 171 1.68 -13.61 11.59
C SER A 171 2.22 -14.90 12.18
N ALA A 172 1.35 -15.83 12.59
CA ALA A 172 1.73 -17.12 13.13
C ALA A 172 2.38 -18.03 12.06
N LEU A 173 1.88 -18.01 10.81
CA LEU A 173 2.53 -18.73 9.70
C LEU A 173 3.95 -18.21 9.42
N LYS A 174 4.17 -16.89 9.50
CA LYS A 174 5.52 -16.32 9.33
C LYS A 174 6.50 -16.76 10.40
N THR A 175 6.02 -17.07 11.60
CA THR A 175 6.84 -17.70 12.64
C THR A 175 7.31 -19.07 12.20
N VAL A 176 6.39 -19.89 11.68
CA VAL A 176 6.65 -21.28 11.23
C VAL A 176 7.63 -21.34 10.07
N TYR A 177 7.38 -20.56 9.00
CA TYR A 177 8.26 -20.55 7.82
C TYR A 177 9.58 -19.79 8.05
N GLY A 178 9.69 -19.08 9.18
CA GLY A 178 10.82 -18.20 9.45
C GLY A 178 10.84 -16.95 8.57
N PRO A 179 11.86 -16.08 8.77
CA PRO A 179 11.99 -14.86 7.99
C PRO A 179 12.29 -15.19 6.52
N LEU A 180 11.43 -14.71 5.61
CA LEU A 180 11.73 -14.69 4.18
C LEU A 180 13.02 -13.89 3.97
N LYS A 181 14.06 -14.53 3.42
CA LYS A 181 15.25 -13.80 2.98
C LYS A 181 14.82 -12.84 1.87
N PRO A 182 15.14 -11.54 1.95
CA PRO A 182 14.88 -10.63 0.85
C PRO A 182 15.68 -11.08 -0.36
N ILE A 183 15.01 -11.72 -1.31
CA ILE A 183 15.62 -12.14 -2.58
C ILE A 183 15.81 -10.88 -3.41
N THR A 184 17.07 -10.51 -3.66
CA THR A 184 17.35 -9.48 -4.66
C THR A 184 17.10 -10.12 -6.02
N THR A 185 16.00 -9.76 -6.66
CA THR A 185 15.64 -10.33 -7.97
C THR A 185 16.46 -9.64 -9.05
N PRO A 186 17.16 -10.40 -9.92
CA PRO A 186 17.81 -9.83 -11.10
C PRO A 186 16.83 -9.07 -11.99
N LEU A 187 17.26 -7.95 -12.56
CA LEU A 187 16.41 -7.10 -13.42
C LEU A 187 16.98 -7.03 -14.84
N LEU A 188 16.10 -6.85 -15.83
CA LEU A 188 16.54 -6.54 -17.19
C LEU A 188 16.95 -5.07 -17.31
N SER A 189 17.91 -4.78 -18.19
CA SER A 189 18.28 -3.43 -18.62
C SER A 189 17.09 -2.70 -19.26
N SER A 190 17.23 -1.40 -19.51
CA SER A 190 16.24 -0.59 -20.25
C SER A 190 15.87 -1.22 -21.59
N ASP A 191 16.85 -1.82 -22.26
CA ASP A 191 16.75 -2.34 -23.62
C ASP A 191 16.23 -3.79 -23.67
N GLY A 192 16.10 -4.44 -22.50
CA GLY A 192 15.58 -5.80 -22.38
C GLY A 192 16.60 -6.92 -22.58
N ASP A 193 17.82 -6.60 -23.02
CA ASP A 193 18.81 -7.60 -23.45
C ASP A 193 19.73 -8.10 -22.33
N THR A 194 20.05 -7.26 -21.34
CA THR A 194 21.05 -7.58 -20.32
C THR A 194 20.40 -7.83 -18.96
N LEU A 195 20.73 -8.97 -18.32
CA LEU A 195 20.27 -9.30 -16.98
C LEU A 195 21.24 -8.79 -15.90
N ILE A 196 20.82 -7.76 -15.18
CA ILE A 196 21.54 -7.12 -14.08
C ILE A 196 21.34 -7.95 -12.80
N LYS A 197 22.45 -8.40 -12.21
CA LYS A 197 22.47 -9.28 -11.01
C LYS A 197 23.12 -8.64 -9.80
N ASP A 198 23.95 -7.61 -10.00
CA ASP A 198 24.64 -6.92 -8.92
C ASP A 198 23.69 -5.94 -8.20
N LYS A 199 23.85 -5.79 -6.88
CA LYS A 199 22.93 -5.00 -6.06
C LYS A 199 22.90 -3.52 -6.45
N LYS A 200 24.08 -2.96 -6.77
CA LYS A 200 24.21 -1.55 -7.16
C LYS A 200 23.54 -1.29 -8.50
N GLY A 201 23.77 -2.15 -9.49
CA GLY A 201 23.12 -2.12 -10.80
C GLY A 201 21.61 -2.25 -10.68
N ILE A 202 21.11 -3.17 -9.84
CA ILE A 202 19.67 -3.32 -9.58
C ILE A 202 19.09 -2.05 -8.94
N SER A 203 19.79 -1.44 -7.98
CA SER A 203 19.39 -0.18 -7.34
C SER A 203 19.34 0.98 -8.35
N ASN A 204 20.35 1.08 -9.21
CA ASN A 204 20.42 2.08 -10.28
C ASN A 204 19.33 1.88 -11.33
N ARG A 205 19.08 0.63 -11.75
CA ARG A 205 18.02 0.32 -12.70
C ARG A 205 16.64 0.70 -12.16
N TRP A 206 16.41 0.48 -10.87
CA TRP A 206 15.19 0.95 -10.20
C TRP A 206 15.08 2.47 -10.19
N LYS A 207 16.17 3.18 -9.84
CA LYS A 207 16.22 4.65 -9.87
C LYS A 207 15.88 5.17 -11.26
N GLU A 208 16.51 4.61 -12.29
CA GLU A 208 16.29 4.97 -13.68
C GLU A 208 14.82 4.76 -14.09
N ASP A 209 14.27 3.59 -13.80
CA ASP A 209 12.88 3.26 -14.17
C ASP A 209 11.86 4.18 -13.49
N PHE A 210 12.00 4.39 -12.16
CA PHE A 210 11.09 5.27 -11.43
C PHE A 210 11.31 6.74 -11.75
N SER A 211 12.53 7.19 -11.98
CA SER A 211 12.81 8.56 -12.43
C SER A 211 12.11 8.82 -13.77
N ARG A 212 12.27 7.93 -14.74
CA ARG A 212 11.60 8.03 -16.04
C ARG A 212 10.08 7.97 -15.90
N LEU A 213 9.55 7.09 -15.05
CA LEU A 213 8.10 6.94 -14.86
C LEU A 213 7.46 8.15 -14.18
N LEU A 214 8.13 8.74 -13.18
CA LEU A 214 7.60 9.83 -12.36
C LEU A 214 7.85 11.23 -12.94
N ASN A 215 8.72 11.34 -13.94
CA ASN A 215 9.08 12.61 -14.57
C ASN A 215 8.65 12.69 -16.04
N ARG A 216 7.63 11.92 -16.46
CA ARG A 216 7.06 12.03 -17.81
C ARG A 216 6.40 13.38 -18.00
N LEU A 217 6.73 14.09 -19.06
CA LEU A 217 6.08 15.35 -19.42
C LEU A 217 4.65 15.07 -19.89
N SER A 218 3.74 16.00 -19.57
CA SER A 218 2.34 15.98 -20.01
C SER A 218 1.93 17.40 -20.40
N SER A 219 1.10 17.55 -21.43
CA SER A 219 0.82 18.83 -22.10
C SER A 219 -0.62 19.33 -21.93
N VAL A 220 -0.78 20.34 -21.07
CA VAL A 220 -1.90 21.29 -20.90
C VAL A 220 -2.78 21.69 -22.09
N ASP A 221 -3.96 21.12 -22.39
CA ASP A 221 -4.96 21.91 -23.15
C ASP A 221 -5.59 22.97 -22.21
N GLN A 222 -5.12 24.21 -22.36
CA GLN A 222 -5.60 25.34 -21.57
C GLN A 222 -7.07 25.66 -21.83
N SER A 223 -7.57 25.43 -23.05
CA SER A 223 -8.97 25.71 -23.40
C SER A 223 -9.94 24.82 -22.60
N ALA A 224 -9.55 23.57 -22.36
CA ALA A 224 -10.29 22.65 -21.52
C ALA A 224 -10.33 23.10 -20.05
N LEU A 225 -9.20 23.62 -19.53
CA LEU A 225 -9.16 24.18 -18.19
C LEU A 225 -10.05 25.42 -18.07
N ASP A 226 -10.05 26.30 -19.07
CA ASP A 226 -10.80 27.56 -19.05
C ASP A 226 -12.31 27.34 -18.99
N GLN A 227 -12.82 26.25 -19.58
CA GLN A 227 -14.24 25.87 -19.57
C GLN A 227 -14.76 25.42 -18.20
N ILE A 228 -13.88 25.00 -17.29
CA ILE A 228 -14.29 24.60 -15.93
C ILE A 228 -14.85 25.84 -15.20
N PRO A 229 -16.08 25.80 -14.66
CA PRO A 229 -16.65 26.93 -13.94
C PRO A 229 -15.90 27.21 -12.65
N GLN A 230 -15.82 28.48 -12.26
CA GLN A 230 -15.25 28.89 -10.98
C GLN A 230 -16.31 28.79 -9.89
N ASN A 231 -16.14 27.86 -8.94
CA ASN A 231 -17.01 27.75 -7.78
C ASN A 231 -16.62 28.75 -6.68
N HIS A 232 -17.54 28.97 -5.75
CA HIS A 232 -17.28 29.79 -4.56
C HIS A 232 -16.19 29.16 -3.68
N THR A 233 -15.21 29.97 -3.27
CA THR A 233 -14.06 29.55 -2.47
C THR A 233 -14.44 29.25 -1.01
N PHE A 234 -14.00 28.12 -0.47
CA PHE A 234 -14.18 27.79 0.94
C PHE A 234 -13.04 28.31 1.81
N GLU A 235 -13.10 29.60 2.19
CA GLU A 235 -12.08 30.28 3.00
C GLU A 235 -11.73 29.55 4.32
N GLN A 236 -12.68 28.77 4.86
CA GLN A 236 -12.47 27.95 6.07
C GLN A 236 -11.35 26.93 5.90
N LEU A 237 -11.04 26.51 4.66
CA LEU A 237 -9.95 25.60 4.37
C LEU A 237 -8.57 26.20 4.69
N ASP A 238 -8.42 27.53 4.68
CA ASP A 238 -7.12 28.20 4.91
C ASP A 238 -6.76 28.37 6.39
N VAL A 239 -7.74 28.23 7.29
CA VAL A 239 -7.54 28.36 8.73
C VAL A 239 -6.65 27.20 9.23
N PRO A 240 -5.63 27.46 10.07
CA PRO A 240 -4.82 26.38 10.65
C PRO A 240 -5.66 25.28 11.30
N PRO A 241 -5.22 24.01 11.27
CA PRO A 241 -5.98 22.91 11.83
C PRO A 241 -6.10 23.02 13.33
N SER A 242 -7.27 22.68 13.85
CA SER A 242 -7.50 22.55 15.29
C SER A 242 -6.76 21.33 15.85
N ILE A 243 -6.55 21.31 17.17
CA ILE A 243 -5.91 20.16 17.84
C ILE A 243 -6.80 18.90 17.72
N GLU A 244 -8.12 19.07 17.67
CA GLU A 244 -9.11 18.01 17.49
C GLU A 244 -9.00 17.37 16.09
N GLU A 245 -8.79 18.17 15.05
CA GLU A 245 -8.55 17.67 13.69
C GLU A 245 -7.26 16.83 13.62
N VAL A 246 -6.20 17.29 14.28
CA VAL A 246 -4.93 16.55 14.36
C VAL A 246 -5.11 15.24 15.15
N GLN A 247 -5.81 15.27 16.29
CA GLN A 247 -6.14 14.07 17.04
C GLN A 247 -6.98 13.07 16.23
N LYS A 248 -7.98 13.57 15.49
CA LYS A 248 -8.82 12.74 14.59
C LYS A 248 -7.96 12.06 13.53
N ALA A 249 -7.05 12.80 12.89
CA ALA A 249 -6.11 12.25 11.92
C ALA A 249 -5.18 11.18 12.54
N ILE A 250 -4.63 11.43 13.74
CA ILE A 250 -3.81 10.45 14.47
C ILE A 250 -4.61 9.16 14.76
N LYS A 251 -5.88 9.28 15.18
CA LYS A 251 -6.74 8.13 15.49
C LYS A 251 -7.02 7.29 14.24
N GLN A 252 -7.28 7.93 13.10
CA GLN A 252 -7.54 7.28 11.81
C GLN A 252 -6.33 6.47 11.27
N MET A 253 -5.11 6.82 11.67
CA MET A 253 -3.91 6.10 11.24
C MET A 253 -3.94 4.62 11.69
N SER A 254 -3.58 3.69 10.80
CA SER A 254 -3.52 2.27 11.15
C SER A 254 -2.23 1.91 11.90
N ALA A 255 -2.37 1.08 12.95
CA ALA A 255 -1.25 0.57 13.75
C ALA A 255 -0.57 -0.64 13.07
N GLY A 256 0.71 -0.87 13.40
CA GLY A 256 1.52 -1.98 12.88
C GLY A 256 1.96 -1.81 11.43
N LYS A 257 1.89 -0.60 10.88
CA LYS A 257 2.42 -0.27 9.56
C LYS A 257 3.91 0.07 9.64
N ALA A 258 4.61 -0.11 8.52
CA ALA A 258 6.02 0.26 8.44
C ALA A 258 6.16 1.80 8.55
N PRO A 259 6.96 2.31 9.49
CA PRO A 259 7.26 3.73 9.56
C PRO A 259 8.13 4.14 8.36
N GLY A 260 7.99 5.39 7.91
CA GLY A 260 8.85 5.97 6.87
C GLY A 260 10.31 6.15 7.32
N LYS A 261 11.11 6.88 6.54
CA LYS A 261 12.57 7.09 6.76
C LYS A 261 12.93 7.57 8.18
N VAL A 262 12.09 8.43 8.77
CA VAL A 262 12.22 8.99 10.13
C VAL A 262 12.09 7.92 11.23
N ARG A 263 11.45 6.78 10.95
CA ARG A 263 11.31 5.61 11.83
C ARG A 263 10.53 5.80 13.12
N ILE A 264 9.74 6.86 13.23
CA ILE A 264 8.76 7.02 14.30
C ILE A 264 7.46 6.30 13.87
N PRO A 265 7.04 5.22 14.56
CA PRO A 265 5.86 4.44 14.20
C PRO A 265 4.57 5.14 14.61
N THR A 266 3.45 4.75 13.98
CA THR A 266 2.11 5.30 14.25
C THR A 266 1.74 5.27 15.74
N GLU A 267 2.11 4.19 16.42
CA GLU A 267 1.82 3.98 17.84
C GLU A 267 2.40 5.08 18.73
N VAL A 268 3.56 5.63 18.37
CA VAL A 268 4.17 6.74 19.12
C VAL A 268 3.33 8.02 18.98
N TYR A 269 2.79 8.29 17.79
CA TYR A 269 1.88 9.44 17.61
C TYR A 269 0.55 9.23 18.33
N LYS A 270 0.03 7.99 18.35
CA LYS A 270 -1.18 7.65 19.11
C LYS A 270 -0.98 7.75 20.63
N ALA A 271 0.25 7.66 21.10
CA ALA A 271 0.60 7.83 22.50
C ALA A 271 0.77 9.30 22.92
N LEU A 272 0.79 10.25 21.98
CA LEU A 272 0.90 11.67 22.30
C LEU A 272 -0.32 12.15 23.09
N ASN A 273 -0.08 12.84 24.20
CA ASN A 273 -1.08 13.53 25.00
C ASN A 273 -0.50 14.87 25.49
N GLY A 274 -1.30 15.65 26.23
CA GLY A 274 -0.82 16.81 26.98
C GLY A 274 0.04 17.76 26.15
N LYS A 275 1.24 18.08 26.68
CA LYS A 275 2.18 19.01 26.05
C LYS A 275 2.78 18.44 24.78
N ALA A 276 3.06 17.14 24.73
CA ALA A 276 3.60 16.50 23.54
C ALA A 276 2.66 16.60 22.32
N LEU A 277 1.36 16.45 22.54
CA LEU A 277 0.37 16.66 21.48
C LEU A 277 0.30 18.13 21.04
N GLN A 278 0.31 19.07 21.99
CA GLN A 278 0.35 20.51 21.70
C GLN A 278 1.60 20.89 20.90
N ALA A 279 2.76 20.36 21.26
CA ALA A 279 4.00 20.59 20.53
C ALA A 279 3.91 20.06 19.08
N PHE A 280 3.31 18.88 18.88
CA PHE A 280 3.09 18.35 17.54
C PHE A 280 2.09 19.19 16.74
N HIS A 281 1.02 19.66 17.39
CA HIS A 281 0.03 20.57 16.79
C HIS A 281 0.70 21.88 16.34
N ILE A 282 1.55 22.50 17.17
CA ILE A 282 2.35 23.68 16.81
C ILE A 282 3.22 23.45 15.57
N VAL A 283 3.82 22.26 15.44
CA VAL A 283 4.58 21.93 14.22
C VAL A 283 3.65 21.94 13.00
N LEU A 284 2.49 21.30 13.07
CA LEU A 284 1.57 21.23 11.93
C LEU A 284 0.97 22.60 11.58
N THR A 285 0.61 23.42 12.56
CA THR A 285 0.10 24.78 12.31
C THR A 285 1.19 25.70 11.76
N SER A 286 2.45 25.57 12.21
CA SER A 286 3.56 26.34 11.65
C SER A 286 3.79 26.05 10.16
N ILE A 287 3.64 24.78 9.73
CA ILE A 287 3.69 24.43 8.30
C ILE A 287 2.53 25.09 7.54
N TRP A 288 1.36 25.14 8.18
CA TRP A 288 0.16 25.75 7.63
C TRP A 288 0.27 27.26 7.46
N GLU A 289 0.93 27.94 8.40
CA GLU A 289 1.08 29.39 8.44
C GLU A 289 2.25 29.88 7.59
N GLU A 290 3.40 29.23 7.71
CA GLU A 290 4.65 29.63 7.05
C GLU A 290 4.74 29.10 5.60
N GLU A 291 3.86 28.17 5.21
CA GLU A 291 3.91 27.45 3.93
C GLU A 291 5.27 26.78 3.66
N GLY A 292 5.99 26.42 4.74
CA GLY A 292 7.28 25.75 4.70
C GLY A 292 7.15 24.28 5.08
N MET A 293 7.43 23.36 4.16
CA MET A 293 7.37 21.92 4.42
C MET A 293 8.74 21.34 4.76
N PRO A 294 8.92 20.72 5.94
CA PRO A 294 10.16 20.02 6.26
C PRO A 294 10.42 18.89 5.25
N PRO A 295 11.63 18.76 4.68
CA PRO A 295 11.93 17.75 3.66
C PRO A 295 11.58 16.32 4.08
N GLU A 296 11.76 15.97 5.37
CA GLU A 296 11.40 14.65 5.91
C GLU A 296 9.90 14.33 5.90
N LEU A 297 9.05 15.37 5.84
CA LEU A 297 7.59 15.22 5.73
C LEU A 297 7.13 15.17 4.27
N ARG A 298 7.95 15.67 3.33
CA ARG A 298 7.69 15.72 1.89
C ARG A 298 8.26 14.52 1.13
N ASP A 299 9.54 14.22 1.31
CA ASP A 299 10.28 13.28 0.49
C ASP A 299 9.82 11.83 0.74
N ALA A 300 9.93 10.97 -0.29
CA ALA A 300 9.41 9.61 -0.22
C ALA A 300 10.48 8.54 -0.46
N SER A 301 10.37 7.44 0.29
CA SER A 301 11.06 6.21 -0.01
C SER A 301 10.15 5.29 -0.81
N ILE A 302 10.54 4.92 -2.02
CA ILE A 302 9.77 4.07 -2.93
C ILE A 302 10.12 2.61 -2.69
N ILE A 303 9.11 1.76 -2.55
CA ILE A 303 9.26 0.30 -2.52
C ILE A 303 8.60 -0.29 -3.75
N ALA A 304 9.33 -1.14 -4.48
CA ALA A 304 8.79 -1.91 -5.61
C ALA A 304 8.09 -3.17 -5.09
N LEU A 305 6.77 -3.27 -5.30
CA LEU A 305 5.97 -4.46 -5.00
C LEU A 305 5.66 -5.24 -6.27
N TYR A 306 5.96 -6.54 -6.27
CA TYR A 306 5.69 -7.40 -7.41
C TYR A 306 4.18 -7.62 -7.61
N LYS A 307 3.69 -7.43 -8.85
CA LYS A 307 2.26 -7.56 -9.22
C LYS A 307 1.82 -9.01 -9.49
N ASN A 308 2.56 -10.02 -9.03
CA ASN A 308 2.30 -11.43 -9.32
C ASN A 308 2.12 -11.73 -10.83
N LYS A 309 2.87 -11.03 -11.69
CA LYS A 309 2.87 -11.23 -13.14
C LYS A 309 3.75 -12.42 -13.57
N VAL A 310 3.94 -12.62 -14.88
CA VAL A 310 4.66 -13.78 -15.46
C VAL A 310 6.13 -13.82 -15.06
N THR A 311 6.84 -12.67 -15.02
CA THR A 311 8.30 -12.65 -14.78
C THR A 311 8.72 -11.58 -13.79
N ARG A 312 9.61 -11.92 -12.86
CA ARG A 312 10.11 -11.00 -11.82
C ARG A 312 11.26 -10.09 -12.29
N THR A 313 11.74 -10.26 -13.52
CA THR A 313 12.91 -9.54 -14.05
C THR A 313 12.57 -8.21 -14.71
N ALA A 314 11.33 -8.01 -15.14
CA ALA A 314 10.88 -6.77 -15.77
C ALA A 314 10.37 -5.76 -14.73
N CYS A 315 10.81 -4.49 -14.82
CA CYS A 315 10.42 -3.44 -13.87
C CYS A 315 8.91 -3.12 -13.94
N ASP A 316 8.29 -3.18 -15.12
CA ASP A 316 6.84 -2.94 -15.32
C ASP A 316 5.92 -3.91 -14.56
N ASN A 317 6.48 -5.07 -14.17
CA ASN A 317 5.77 -6.06 -13.38
C ASN A 317 5.74 -5.71 -11.88
N TYR A 318 6.24 -4.54 -11.51
CA TYR A 318 6.21 -4.03 -10.16
C TYR A 318 5.34 -2.77 -10.05
N ARG A 319 4.92 -2.47 -8.83
CA ARG A 319 4.19 -1.27 -8.43
C ARG A 319 5.07 -0.49 -7.46
N GLY A 320 5.36 0.77 -7.78
CA GLY A 320 6.09 1.65 -6.87
C GLY A 320 5.16 2.22 -5.81
N ILE A 321 5.39 1.91 -4.54
CA ILE A 321 4.68 2.55 -3.43
C ILE A 321 5.60 3.56 -2.76
N SER A 322 5.20 4.83 -2.78
CA SER A 322 5.85 5.92 -2.08
C SER A 322 5.49 5.91 -0.60
N LEU A 323 6.49 5.71 0.27
CA LEU A 323 6.32 5.77 1.72
C LEU A 323 6.70 7.14 2.24
N LEU A 324 5.69 7.89 2.65
CA LEU A 324 5.84 9.13 3.41
C LEU A 324 6.12 8.84 4.90
N SER A 325 6.75 9.79 5.59
CA SER A 325 6.89 9.73 7.04
C SER A 325 5.51 9.75 7.72
N THR A 326 5.44 9.19 8.93
CA THR A 326 4.18 9.07 9.68
C THR A 326 3.58 10.45 9.97
N ALA A 327 4.41 11.43 10.35
CA ALA A 327 3.97 12.81 10.53
C ALA A 327 3.45 13.44 9.23
N GLY A 328 4.14 13.23 8.09
CA GLY A 328 3.66 13.70 6.79
C GLY A 328 2.31 13.08 6.41
N LYS A 329 2.09 11.80 6.75
CA LYS A 329 0.79 11.13 6.56
C LYS A 329 -0.31 11.71 7.44
N ILE A 330 0.00 12.09 8.68
CA ILE A 330 -0.97 12.73 9.58
C ILE A 330 -1.38 14.09 9.01
N LEU A 331 -0.42 14.92 8.57
CA LEU A 331 -0.73 16.19 7.92
C LEU A 331 -1.57 15.98 6.65
N ALA A 332 -1.19 15.01 5.81
CA ALA A 332 -1.95 14.64 4.63
C ALA A 332 -3.38 14.16 4.96
N HIS A 333 -3.58 13.47 6.09
CA HIS A 333 -4.91 13.08 6.59
C HIS A 333 -5.76 14.27 7.01
N VAL A 334 -5.16 15.28 7.65
CA VAL A 334 -5.87 16.52 8.02
C VAL A 334 -6.40 17.22 6.77
N ILE A 335 -5.54 17.40 5.76
CA ILE A 335 -5.91 17.98 4.46
C ILE A 335 -6.98 17.12 3.77
N LEU A 336 -6.81 15.79 3.78
CA LEU A 336 -7.76 14.85 3.18
C LEU A 336 -9.15 14.97 3.81
N ASN A 337 -9.24 15.02 5.13
CA ASN A 337 -10.51 15.11 5.83
C ASN A 337 -11.27 16.37 5.42
N ARG A 338 -10.56 17.50 5.27
CA ARG A 338 -11.14 18.77 4.80
C ARG A 338 -11.55 18.73 3.34
N LEU A 339 -10.73 18.14 2.47
CA LEU A 339 -11.07 17.91 1.06
C LEU A 339 -12.35 17.10 0.93
N LEU A 340 -12.45 15.99 1.66
CA LEU A 340 -13.62 15.11 1.61
C LEU A 340 -14.88 15.82 2.10
N SER A 341 -14.81 16.53 3.23
CA SER A 341 -15.99 17.16 3.84
C SER A 341 -16.50 18.38 3.07
N SER A 342 -15.61 19.14 2.45
CA SER A 342 -15.95 20.46 1.88
C SER A 342 -15.99 20.45 0.35
N VAL A 343 -15.08 19.72 -0.30
CA VAL A 343 -14.86 19.81 -1.74
C VAL A 343 -15.39 18.58 -2.48
N SER A 344 -15.00 17.38 -2.06
CA SER A 344 -15.28 16.15 -2.82
C SER A 344 -16.77 15.86 -2.96
N GLU A 345 -17.56 15.99 -1.89
CA GLU A 345 -19.00 15.68 -1.94
C GLU A 345 -19.79 16.61 -2.87
N GLN A 346 -19.32 17.84 -3.11
CA GLN A 346 -20.00 18.80 -3.99
C GLN A 346 -19.56 18.69 -5.45
N ASN A 347 -18.37 18.14 -5.70
CA ASN A 347 -17.73 18.18 -7.03
C ASN A 347 -17.58 16.80 -7.67
N LEU A 348 -17.74 15.70 -6.92
CA LEU A 348 -17.75 14.35 -7.48
C LEU A 348 -19.18 13.93 -7.87
N PRO A 349 -19.37 13.32 -9.05
CA PRO A 349 -20.67 12.81 -9.44
C PRO A 349 -21.09 11.64 -8.53
N GLU A 350 -22.40 11.43 -8.41
CA GLU A 350 -22.97 10.30 -7.64
C GLU A 350 -22.50 8.94 -8.18
N SER A 351 -22.19 8.86 -9.47
CA SER A 351 -21.63 7.69 -10.16
C SER A 351 -20.18 7.34 -9.75
N GLN A 352 -19.48 8.19 -9.00
CA GLN A 352 -18.12 7.92 -8.52
C GLN A 352 -18.13 7.36 -7.10
N CYS A 353 -17.81 6.07 -6.98
CA CYS A 353 -17.75 5.35 -5.71
C CYS A 353 -16.33 5.02 -5.24
N GLY A 354 -15.32 5.09 -6.11
CA GLY A 354 -13.95 4.76 -5.75
C GLY A 354 -13.39 5.75 -4.74
N PHE A 355 -12.84 5.27 -3.62
CA PHE A 355 -12.25 6.10 -2.57
C PHE A 355 -13.18 7.18 -1.98
N ARG A 356 -14.50 7.04 -2.15
CA ARG A 356 -15.51 7.89 -1.54
C ARG A 356 -16.01 7.26 -0.23
N PRO A 357 -16.18 8.04 0.85
CA PRO A 357 -16.81 7.54 2.08
C PRO A 357 -18.17 6.91 1.78
N ASP A 358 -18.54 5.88 2.54
CA ASP A 358 -19.85 5.22 2.47
C ASP A 358 -20.20 4.61 1.10
N CYS A 359 -19.21 4.44 0.22
CA CYS A 359 -19.32 3.77 -1.07
C CYS A 359 -18.41 2.54 -1.14
N SER A 360 -18.85 1.53 -1.87
CA SER A 360 -18.13 0.27 -2.06
C SER A 360 -18.27 -0.25 -3.50
N THR A 361 -17.48 -1.28 -3.83
CA THR A 361 -17.63 -1.98 -5.11
C THR A 361 -19.00 -2.63 -5.27
N ILE A 362 -19.64 -3.00 -4.16
CA ILE A 362 -20.97 -3.62 -4.17
C ILE A 362 -22.01 -2.65 -4.72
N ASP A 363 -21.91 -1.36 -4.38
CA ASP A 363 -22.84 -0.32 -4.84
C ASP A 363 -22.77 -0.13 -6.35
N MET A 364 -21.56 -0.19 -6.92
CA MET A 364 -21.37 -0.13 -8.38
C MET A 364 -21.85 -1.40 -9.09
N VAL A 365 -21.57 -2.58 -8.54
CA VAL A 365 -22.10 -3.84 -9.07
C VAL A 365 -23.63 -3.85 -9.04
N PHE A 366 -24.23 -3.39 -7.94
CA PHE A 366 -25.67 -3.22 -7.83
C PHE A 366 -26.20 -2.26 -8.88
N THR A 367 -25.58 -1.08 -9.04
CA THR A 367 -25.99 -0.07 -10.02
C THR A 367 -25.99 -0.64 -11.44
N VAL A 368 -24.90 -1.27 -11.88
CA VAL A 368 -24.81 -1.88 -13.21
C VAL A 368 -25.86 -2.96 -13.40
N ARG A 369 -26.10 -3.79 -12.40
CA ARG A 369 -27.15 -4.82 -12.45
C ARG A 369 -28.55 -4.21 -12.57
N GLN A 370 -28.85 -3.15 -11.81
CA GLN A 370 -30.12 -2.46 -11.93
C GLN A 370 -30.30 -1.83 -13.33
N MET A 371 -29.23 -1.31 -13.94
CA MET A 371 -29.27 -0.82 -15.33
C MET A 371 -29.65 -1.94 -16.29
N GLN A 372 -29.03 -3.13 -16.16
CA GLN A 372 -29.37 -4.30 -16.98
C GLN A 372 -30.84 -4.70 -16.82
N GLU A 373 -31.32 -4.83 -15.59
CA GLU A 373 -32.70 -5.22 -15.32
C GLU A 373 -33.71 -4.18 -15.85
N LYS A 374 -33.41 -2.88 -15.70
CA LYS A 374 -34.28 -1.79 -16.17
C LYS A 374 -34.32 -1.67 -17.69
N CYS A 375 -33.20 -1.87 -18.37
CA CYS A 375 -33.18 -1.88 -19.84
C CYS A 375 -33.89 -3.12 -20.40
N LEU A 376 -33.84 -4.26 -19.72
CA LEU A 376 -34.66 -5.42 -20.09
C LEU A 376 -36.16 -5.14 -19.87
N GLU A 377 -36.53 -4.53 -18.73
CA GLU A 377 -37.93 -4.22 -18.39
C GLU A 377 -38.57 -3.20 -19.33
N GLN A 378 -37.84 -2.12 -19.66
CA GLN A 378 -38.36 -1.02 -20.48
C GLN A 378 -38.16 -1.27 -21.99
N ASN A 379 -37.46 -2.36 -22.34
CA ASN A 379 -37.05 -2.72 -23.69
C ASN A 379 -36.15 -1.71 -24.47
N PRO A 380 -35.35 -0.81 -23.85
CA PRO A 380 -34.27 -0.17 -24.57
C PRO A 380 -33.00 -1.03 -24.61
N SER A 381 -32.19 -0.83 -25.65
CA SER A 381 -30.86 -1.45 -25.72
C SER A 381 -29.93 -0.87 -24.65
N LEU A 382 -29.01 -1.72 -24.16
CA LEU A 382 -27.97 -1.36 -23.20
C LEU A 382 -26.61 -1.77 -23.76
N TYR A 383 -25.75 -0.79 -23.98
CA TYR A 383 -24.35 -1.01 -24.30
C TYR A 383 -23.49 -0.42 -23.19
N ILE A 384 -22.44 -1.15 -22.79
CA ILE A 384 -21.48 -0.73 -21.77
C ILE A 384 -20.07 -0.91 -22.32
N VAL A 385 -19.26 0.14 -22.25
CA VAL A 385 -17.83 0.11 -22.59
C VAL A 385 -17.02 0.37 -21.34
N SER A 386 -16.17 -0.60 -20.98
CA SER A 386 -15.21 -0.46 -19.88
C SER A 386 -13.88 0.07 -20.40
N ILE A 387 -13.41 1.16 -19.82
CA ILE A 387 -12.15 1.85 -20.14
C ILE A 387 -11.16 1.57 -19.01
N ASP A 388 -10.08 0.87 -19.33
CA ASP A 388 -8.95 0.63 -18.41
C ASP A 388 -7.84 1.65 -18.68
N LEU A 389 -7.53 2.46 -17.67
CA LEU A 389 -6.55 3.53 -17.78
C LEU A 389 -5.17 3.06 -17.34
N THR A 390 -4.22 3.08 -18.28
CA THR A 390 -2.87 2.62 -17.98
C THR A 390 -2.14 3.60 -17.06
N LYS A 391 -1.78 3.15 -15.84
CA LYS A 391 -0.88 3.86 -14.93
C LYS A 391 -1.39 5.26 -14.51
N VAL A 392 -2.69 5.40 -14.26
CA VAL A 392 -3.40 6.67 -13.96
C VAL A 392 -2.74 7.67 -13.02
N PHE A 393 -2.22 7.23 -11.87
CA PHE A 393 -1.60 8.17 -10.93
C PHE A 393 -0.40 8.88 -11.57
N HIS A 394 0.27 8.19 -12.49
CA HIS A 394 1.44 8.66 -13.23
C HIS A 394 1.11 9.55 -14.44
N THR A 395 -0.17 9.75 -14.78
CA THR A 395 -0.58 10.58 -15.92
C THR A 395 -1.18 11.92 -15.51
N VAL A 396 -1.44 12.14 -14.22
CA VAL A 396 -1.97 13.41 -13.71
C VAL A 396 -0.97 14.55 -13.92
N ASN A 397 -1.38 15.57 -14.68
CA ASN A 397 -0.62 16.81 -14.80
C ASN A 397 -0.83 17.68 -13.55
N ARG A 398 0.27 18.08 -12.90
CA ARG A 398 0.22 18.83 -11.64
C ARG A 398 -0.31 20.25 -11.83
N ASP A 399 0.12 20.95 -12.87
CA ASP A 399 -0.28 22.32 -13.13
C ASP A 399 -1.78 22.41 -13.39
N ALA A 400 -2.31 21.49 -14.21
CA ALA A 400 -3.75 21.31 -14.40
C ALA A 400 -4.47 21.00 -13.09
N LEU A 401 -3.95 20.08 -12.28
CA LEU A 401 -4.53 19.74 -10.98
C LEU A 401 -4.64 20.96 -10.06
N TRP A 402 -3.63 21.84 -10.02
CA TRP A 402 -3.68 23.04 -9.20
C TRP A 402 -4.75 24.03 -9.67
N VAL A 403 -4.86 24.22 -10.98
CA VAL A 403 -5.93 25.06 -11.57
C VAL A 403 -7.30 24.47 -11.26
N ILE A 404 -7.47 23.16 -11.44
CA ILE A 404 -8.72 22.45 -11.13
C ILE A 404 -9.10 22.65 -9.66
N LEU A 405 -8.18 22.45 -8.71
CA LEU A 405 -8.50 22.62 -7.28
C LEU A 405 -8.95 24.05 -6.96
N ASN A 406 -8.30 25.07 -7.53
CA ASN A 406 -8.72 26.46 -7.37
C ASN A 406 -10.13 26.72 -7.91
N LYS A 407 -10.49 26.07 -9.03
CA LYS A 407 -11.84 26.16 -9.61
C LYS A 407 -12.89 25.40 -8.79
N LEU A 408 -12.52 24.29 -8.17
CA LEU A 408 -13.37 23.46 -7.31
C LEU A 408 -13.38 23.93 -5.85
N SER A 409 -13.47 25.24 -5.61
CA SER A 409 -13.64 25.85 -4.27
C SER A 409 -12.45 25.78 -3.30
N CYS A 410 -11.27 25.28 -3.70
CA CYS A 410 -10.09 25.33 -2.82
C CYS A 410 -9.45 26.73 -2.85
N PRO A 411 -9.21 27.39 -1.71
CA PRO A 411 -8.44 28.62 -1.69
C PRO A 411 -6.97 28.39 -2.08
N ALA A 412 -6.31 29.45 -2.53
CA ALA A 412 -4.94 29.39 -3.06
C ALA A 412 -3.93 28.85 -2.03
N LYS A 413 -4.05 29.23 -0.76
CA LYS A 413 -3.18 28.75 0.31
C LYS A 413 -3.42 27.26 0.59
N PHE A 414 -4.67 26.80 0.64
CA PHE A 414 -4.95 25.38 0.76
C PHE A 414 -4.37 24.56 -0.41
N VAL A 415 -4.48 25.06 -1.65
CA VAL A 415 -3.81 24.45 -2.81
C VAL A 415 -2.29 24.45 -2.64
N LYS A 416 -1.71 25.55 -2.14
CA LYS A 416 -0.28 25.63 -1.83
C LYS A 416 0.16 24.55 -0.83
N LEU A 417 -0.62 24.27 0.21
CA LEU A 417 -0.32 23.20 1.17
C LEU A 417 -0.31 21.81 0.52
N ILE A 418 -1.19 21.55 -0.45
CA ILE A 418 -1.17 20.32 -1.25
C ILE A 418 0.07 20.30 -2.17
N GLN A 419 0.41 21.45 -2.78
CA GLN A 419 1.62 21.60 -3.60
C GLN A 419 2.90 21.33 -2.82
N LEU A 420 2.98 21.70 -1.53
CA LEU A 420 4.16 21.45 -0.69
C LEU A 420 4.50 19.96 -0.53
N PHE A 421 3.55 19.06 -0.74
CA PHE A 421 3.84 17.63 -0.80
C PHE A 421 4.51 17.22 -2.11
N HIS A 422 4.38 17.99 -3.19
CA HIS A 422 4.71 17.59 -4.56
C HIS A 422 5.88 18.39 -5.15
N VAL A 423 6.00 19.68 -4.83
CA VAL A 423 7.04 20.60 -5.33
C VAL A 423 8.37 20.33 -4.64
N ASP A 424 9.46 20.35 -5.41
CA ASP A 424 10.86 20.08 -4.96
C ASP A 424 11.05 18.75 -4.23
N MET A 425 10.15 17.79 -4.50
CA MET A 425 10.19 16.50 -3.87
C MET A 425 11.35 15.65 -4.41
N THR A 426 12.07 14.99 -3.49
CA THR A 426 13.01 13.94 -3.86
C THR A 426 12.48 12.54 -3.50
N GLY A 427 12.92 11.55 -4.28
CA GLY A 427 12.64 10.14 -4.08
C GLY A 427 13.92 9.31 -4.00
N GLU A 428 13.85 8.22 -3.25
CA GLU A 428 14.87 7.16 -3.21
C GLU A 428 14.18 5.80 -3.34
N VAL A 429 14.81 4.80 -3.97
CA VAL A 429 14.23 3.44 -4.08
C VAL A 429 14.87 2.52 -3.06
N LEU A 430 14.05 1.79 -2.31
CA LEU A 430 14.48 0.75 -1.37
C LEU A 430 14.41 -0.62 -2.05
N SER A 431 15.56 -1.25 -2.27
CA SER A 431 15.66 -2.58 -2.89
C SER A 431 16.68 -3.45 -2.15
N GLY A 432 16.30 -4.68 -1.78
CA GLY A 432 17.22 -5.65 -1.18
C GLY A 432 17.87 -5.21 0.14
N GLY A 433 17.30 -4.21 0.84
CA GLY A 433 17.87 -3.61 2.05
C GLY A 433 18.88 -2.48 1.80
N GLU A 434 19.10 -2.12 0.53
CA GLU A 434 19.88 -0.96 0.11
C GLU A 434 18.95 0.15 -0.40
N THR A 435 19.49 1.37 -0.44
CA THR A 435 18.79 2.58 -0.89
C THR A 435 19.52 3.12 -2.10
N SER A 436 18.78 3.49 -3.15
CA SER A 436 19.36 4.17 -4.31
C SER A 436 19.81 5.59 -3.97
N ASP A 437 20.57 6.20 -4.86
CA ASP A 437 20.76 7.65 -4.82
C ASP A 437 19.41 8.36 -5.01
N HIS A 438 19.33 9.59 -4.52
CA HIS A 438 18.15 10.42 -4.64
C HIS A 438 17.94 10.86 -6.09
N PHE A 439 16.69 11.11 -6.46
CA PHE A 439 16.30 11.71 -7.74
C PHE A 439 15.10 12.63 -7.52
N ASN A 440 14.94 13.63 -8.39
CA ASN A 440 13.83 14.58 -8.32
C ASN A 440 12.55 13.95 -8.88
N ILE A 441 11.41 14.32 -8.30
CA ILE A 441 10.08 13.91 -8.73
C ILE A 441 9.32 15.18 -9.14
N SER A 442 9.27 15.46 -10.44
CA SER A 442 8.69 16.69 -11.01
C SER A 442 7.22 16.54 -11.38
N ASN A 443 6.78 15.37 -11.84
CA ASN A 443 5.39 15.13 -12.24
C ASN A 443 4.74 14.07 -11.34
N VAL A 444 3.44 13.80 -11.54
CA VAL A 444 2.73 12.68 -10.89
C VAL A 444 2.28 12.92 -9.45
N VAL A 445 1.14 12.33 -9.08
CA VAL A 445 0.69 12.22 -7.69
C VAL A 445 1.23 10.94 -7.07
N LYS A 446 1.72 11.01 -5.82
CA LYS A 446 2.43 9.90 -5.16
C LYS A 446 1.55 8.66 -5.02
N GLN A 447 1.88 7.58 -5.71
CA GLN A 447 1.22 6.29 -5.50
C GLN A 447 1.49 5.78 -4.08
N GLY A 448 0.42 5.59 -3.29
CA GLY A 448 0.51 5.21 -1.87
C GLY A 448 0.46 6.38 -0.88
N CYS A 449 0.41 7.62 -1.38
CA CYS A 449 -0.02 8.77 -0.57
C CYS A 449 -1.53 8.72 -0.37
N ILE A 450 -1.98 9.19 0.78
CA ILE A 450 -3.40 9.14 1.14
C ILE A 450 -4.25 10.18 0.40
N LEU A 451 -3.64 11.30 0.00
CA LEU A 451 -4.31 12.33 -0.80
C LEU A 451 -4.51 11.89 -2.25
N ALA A 452 -3.66 10.99 -2.74
CA ALA A 452 -3.57 10.68 -4.16
C ALA A 452 -4.89 10.23 -4.80
N PRO A 453 -5.67 9.32 -4.18
CA PRO A 453 -6.90 8.86 -4.79
C PRO A 453 -7.97 9.95 -4.92
N VAL A 454 -8.12 10.82 -3.91
CA VAL A 454 -9.13 11.89 -3.96
C VAL A 454 -8.73 12.98 -4.94
N LEU A 455 -7.45 13.37 -4.97
CA LEU A 455 -6.93 14.31 -5.96
C LEU A 455 -7.11 13.78 -7.39
N PHE A 456 -6.86 12.47 -7.59
CA PHE A 456 -7.09 11.82 -8.86
C PHE A 456 -8.57 11.85 -9.25
N ASN A 457 -9.49 11.50 -8.34
CA ASN A 457 -10.92 11.52 -8.64
C ASN A 457 -11.40 12.93 -9.05
N LEU A 458 -11.01 13.96 -8.30
CA LEU A 458 -11.38 15.35 -8.62
C LEU A 458 -10.87 15.76 -10.01
N TYR A 459 -9.60 15.44 -10.30
CA TYR A 459 -9.01 15.68 -11.62
C TYR A 459 -9.75 14.91 -12.72
N PHE A 460 -9.93 13.61 -12.51
CA PHE A 460 -10.49 12.69 -13.49
C PHE A 460 -11.93 13.03 -13.83
N THR A 461 -12.74 13.40 -12.84
CA THR A 461 -14.11 13.87 -13.04
C THR A 461 -14.15 15.09 -13.98
N GLN A 462 -13.28 16.08 -13.80
CA GLN A 462 -13.27 17.26 -14.66
C GLN A 462 -12.85 16.92 -16.09
N VAL A 463 -11.85 16.06 -16.24
CA VAL A 463 -11.43 15.56 -17.56
C VAL A 463 -12.57 14.81 -18.24
N LEU A 464 -13.25 13.91 -17.51
CA LEU A 464 -14.34 13.12 -18.04
C LEU A 464 -15.53 13.99 -18.44
N GLN A 465 -15.93 14.94 -17.60
CA GLN A 465 -16.98 15.92 -17.88
C GLN A 465 -16.70 16.71 -19.16
N HIS A 466 -15.46 17.16 -19.37
CA HIS A 466 -15.08 17.86 -20.59
C HIS A 466 -15.15 16.96 -21.85
N VAL A 467 -14.74 15.69 -21.74
CA VAL A 467 -14.80 14.74 -22.87
C VAL A 467 -16.25 14.44 -23.26
N VAL A 468 -17.16 14.32 -22.29
CA VAL A 468 -18.55 13.92 -22.51
C VAL A 468 -19.52 15.10 -22.73
N MET A 469 -19.08 16.35 -22.52
CA MET A 469 -19.93 17.55 -22.62
C MET A 469 -20.66 17.69 -23.97
N ASP A 470 -20.00 17.31 -25.08
CA ASP A 470 -20.55 17.42 -26.43
C ASP A 470 -21.20 16.12 -26.92
N LEU A 471 -21.31 15.11 -26.06
CA LEU A 471 -21.78 13.78 -26.41
C LEU A 471 -23.19 13.54 -25.89
N ASP A 472 -24.10 13.14 -26.79
CA ASP A 472 -25.41 12.61 -26.43
C ASP A 472 -25.27 11.13 -25.98
N LEU A 473 -24.55 10.97 -24.88
CA LEU A 473 -24.26 9.69 -24.24
C LEU A 473 -25.14 9.48 -23.01
N GLY A 474 -25.33 8.20 -22.66
CA GLY A 474 -26.04 7.78 -21.47
C GLY A 474 -27.35 7.04 -21.76
N ILE A 475 -27.98 6.63 -20.67
CA ILE A 475 -29.19 5.82 -20.63
C ILE A 475 -30.23 6.56 -19.82
N TYR A 476 -31.40 6.74 -20.43
CA TYR A 476 -32.54 7.33 -19.73
C TYR A 476 -33.33 6.23 -19.04
N ILE A 477 -33.30 6.21 -17.71
CA ILE A 477 -34.16 5.33 -16.93
C ILE A 477 -35.39 6.10 -16.48
N LYS A 478 -36.56 5.57 -16.84
CA LYS A 478 -37.84 6.05 -16.31
C LYS A 478 -38.14 5.36 -14.98
N TYR A 479 -38.44 6.12 -13.94
CA TYR A 479 -38.74 5.61 -12.61
C TYR A 479 -39.84 6.43 -11.91
N ARG A 480 -40.34 5.92 -10.78
CA ARG A 480 -41.38 6.57 -9.95
C ARG A 480 -41.00 6.47 -8.47
N LEU A 481 -41.33 7.51 -7.71
CA LEU A 481 -41.07 7.59 -6.26
C LEU A 481 -42.36 7.63 -5.41
N ASP A 482 -43.53 7.79 -6.02
CA ASP A 482 -44.81 7.80 -5.31
C ASP A 482 -45.40 6.37 -5.16
N GLY A 483 -46.38 6.20 -4.26
CA GLY A 483 -47.25 5.00 -4.16
C GLY A 483 -46.64 3.70 -3.60
N SER A 484 -47.51 2.70 -3.36
CA SER A 484 -47.14 1.36 -2.88
C SER A 484 -46.31 0.58 -3.91
N LEU A 485 -45.28 -0.16 -3.43
CA LEU A 485 -44.30 -0.94 -4.21
C LEU A 485 -44.92 -2.06 -5.07
N PHE A 486 -46.18 -2.47 -4.81
CA PHE A 486 -46.77 -3.70 -5.38
C PHE A 486 -48.02 -3.50 -6.25
N ASP A 487 -48.33 -2.27 -6.68
CA ASP A 487 -49.48 -2.05 -7.56
C ASP A 487 -49.09 -2.13 -9.05
N LEU A 488 -49.37 -3.28 -9.66
CA LEU A 488 -49.05 -3.60 -11.07
C LEU A 488 -49.85 -2.76 -12.09
N ARG A 489 -50.99 -2.16 -11.69
CA ARG A 489 -51.79 -1.26 -12.57
C ARG A 489 -51.03 0.02 -12.94
N ARG A 490 -49.88 0.25 -12.31
CA ARG A 490 -49.04 1.42 -12.49
C ARG A 490 -48.18 1.33 -13.76
N LEU A 491 -47.87 0.12 -14.26
CA LEU A 491 -47.08 -0.06 -15.47
C LEU A 491 -47.76 0.50 -16.74
N THR A 492 -49.08 0.71 -16.69
CA THR A 492 -49.89 1.23 -17.81
C THR A 492 -50.33 2.69 -17.61
N ALA A 493 -50.09 3.30 -16.45
CA ALA A 493 -50.52 4.67 -16.15
C ALA A 493 -49.57 5.71 -16.77
N LYS A 494 -50.12 6.68 -17.51
CA LYS A 494 -49.35 7.69 -18.28
C LYS A 494 -48.80 8.89 -17.48
N THR A 495 -49.08 9.01 -16.18
CA THR A 495 -48.78 10.25 -15.42
C THR A 495 -47.78 10.05 -14.28
N LYS A 496 -46.83 11.00 -14.14
CA LYS A 496 -45.77 11.09 -13.11
C LYS A 496 -44.63 10.05 -13.19
N THR A 497 -44.00 9.90 -14.34
CA THR A 497 -42.68 9.23 -14.41
C THR A 497 -41.58 10.29 -14.35
N THR A 498 -40.54 10.04 -13.56
CA THR A 498 -39.30 10.83 -13.58
C THR A 498 -38.31 10.11 -14.48
N GLU A 499 -37.48 10.85 -15.18
CA GLU A 499 -36.39 10.29 -15.98
C GLU A 499 -35.07 10.72 -15.38
N ARG A 500 -34.10 9.80 -15.35
CA ARG A 500 -32.73 10.11 -14.94
C ARG A 500 -31.79 9.60 -16.02
N LEU A 501 -30.91 10.48 -16.47
CA LEU A 501 -29.81 10.15 -17.35
C LEU A 501 -28.68 9.52 -16.54
N ILE A 502 -28.24 8.33 -16.95
CA ILE A 502 -27.11 7.63 -16.37
C ILE A 502 -26.07 7.45 -17.46
N LEU A 503 -24.95 8.15 -17.30
CA LEU A 503 -23.86 8.18 -18.27
C LEU A 503 -22.82 7.10 -18.00
N GLU A 504 -22.46 6.95 -16.73
CA GLU A 504 -21.22 6.31 -16.32
C GLU A 504 -21.35 5.62 -14.97
N ALA A 505 -20.50 4.61 -14.75
CA ALA A 505 -20.21 4.05 -13.45
C ALA A 505 -18.71 4.11 -13.23
N LEU A 506 -18.27 4.76 -12.16
CA LEU A 506 -16.87 5.03 -11.89
C LEU A 506 -16.44 4.42 -10.56
N PHE A 507 -15.35 3.68 -10.59
CA PHE A 507 -14.66 3.21 -9.40
C PHE A 507 -13.18 3.55 -9.51
N ALA A 508 -12.82 4.75 -9.04
CA ALA A 508 -11.48 5.30 -9.18
C ALA A 508 -11.09 5.42 -10.67
N ASP A 509 -10.11 4.63 -11.12
CA ASP A 509 -9.65 4.57 -12.51
C ASP A 509 -10.48 3.67 -13.40
N ASP A 510 -11.24 2.73 -12.83
CA ASP A 510 -12.15 1.88 -13.59
C ASP A 510 -13.39 2.68 -14.00
N CYS A 511 -13.51 2.96 -15.30
CA CYS A 511 -14.61 3.73 -15.87
C CYS A 511 -15.45 2.85 -16.80
N ALA A 512 -16.76 2.85 -16.62
CA ALA A 512 -17.70 2.22 -17.54
C ALA A 512 -18.68 3.27 -18.09
N LEU A 513 -18.66 3.48 -19.41
CA LEU A 513 -19.60 4.36 -20.11
C LEU A 513 -20.79 3.54 -20.63
N MET A 514 -21.98 4.13 -20.59
CA MET A 514 -23.22 3.47 -20.96
C MET A 514 -23.98 4.25 -22.04
N ALA A 515 -24.64 3.56 -22.96
CA ALA A 515 -25.51 4.19 -23.96
C ALA A 515 -26.58 3.24 -24.50
N HIS A 516 -27.62 3.82 -25.11
CA HIS A 516 -28.64 3.08 -25.86
C HIS A 516 -28.20 2.67 -27.27
N GLN A 517 -27.20 3.33 -27.86
CA GLN A 517 -26.72 3.04 -29.21
C GLN A 517 -25.21 2.80 -29.22
N GLU A 518 -24.77 1.85 -30.04
CA GLU A 518 -23.36 1.45 -30.16
C GLU A 518 -22.48 2.57 -30.75
N ASN A 519 -22.97 3.29 -31.75
CA ASN A 519 -22.30 4.43 -32.40
C ASN A 519 -21.98 5.57 -31.42
N HIS A 520 -22.83 5.80 -30.41
CA HIS A 520 -22.59 6.82 -29.39
C HIS A 520 -21.37 6.46 -28.53
N LEU A 521 -21.20 5.17 -28.19
CA LEU A 521 -20.02 4.68 -27.46
C LEU A 521 -18.78 4.64 -28.33
N HIS A 522 -18.91 4.37 -29.64
CA HIS A 522 -17.78 4.45 -30.57
C HIS A 522 -17.28 5.90 -30.70
N CYS A 523 -18.17 6.89 -30.80
CA CYS A 523 -17.81 8.31 -30.72
C CYS A 523 -17.21 8.66 -29.36
N GLY A 524 -17.78 8.15 -28.27
CA GLY A 524 -17.26 8.32 -26.91
C GLY A 524 -15.85 7.78 -26.75
N GLN A 525 -15.55 6.58 -27.24
CA GLN A 525 -14.23 5.94 -27.17
C GLN A 525 -13.20 6.62 -28.09
N VAL A 526 -13.61 7.02 -29.30
CA VAL A 526 -12.76 7.76 -30.23
C VAL A 526 -12.46 9.17 -29.70
N LEU A 527 -13.44 9.88 -29.12
CA LEU A 527 -13.22 11.18 -28.50
C LEU A 527 -12.46 11.05 -27.17
N TYR A 528 -12.69 9.99 -26.40
CA TYR A 528 -11.83 9.68 -25.27
C TYR A 528 -10.39 9.51 -25.74
N SER A 529 -10.15 8.87 -26.88
CA SER A 529 -8.79 8.65 -27.42
C SER A 529 -8.20 9.88 -28.16
N ASN A 530 -9.04 10.75 -28.74
CA ASN A 530 -8.62 11.91 -29.54
C ASN A 530 -8.66 13.25 -28.78
N LYS A 531 -9.61 13.45 -27.86
CA LYS A 531 -9.68 14.61 -26.94
C LYS A 531 -8.84 14.40 -25.67
N THR A 532 -8.44 13.17 -25.30
CA THR A 532 -7.30 13.00 -24.39
C THR A 532 -5.99 13.20 -25.15
N VAL A 533 -5.66 14.46 -25.46
CA VAL A 533 -4.31 14.84 -25.88
C VAL A 533 -3.39 14.81 -24.65
N TRP A 534 -3.13 13.62 -24.10
CA TRP A 534 -2.31 13.42 -22.91
C TRP A 534 -1.69 12.01 -22.86
N PRO A 535 -0.35 11.92 -22.80
CA PRO A 535 0.53 11.60 -23.93
C PRO A 535 0.37 10.18 -24.51
N ASP A 536 0.47 10.12 -25.84
CA ASP A 536 0.77 8.98 -26.73
C ASP A 536 0.21 7.59 -26.37
N TYR A 537 -1.01 7.33 -26.87
CA TYR A 537 -1.42 5.98 -27.21
C TYR A 537 -1.02 5.69 -28.66
N GLN A 538 0.12 5.02 -28.88
CA GLN A 538 0.31 4.28 -30.13
C GLN A 538 -0.41 2.93 -30.00
N PRO A 539 -1.49 2.67 -30.76
CA PRO A 539 -2.04 1.33 -30.81
C PRO A 539 -0.99 0.40 -31.38
N GLN A 540 -0.64 -0.66 -30.64
CA GLN A 540 0.08 -1.79 -31.22
C GLN A 540 -0.77 -2.32 -32.37
N GLN A 541 -0.34 -2.03 -33.60
CA GLN A 541 -0.83 -2.69 -34.79
C GLN A 541 -0.51 -4.18 -34.65
N ASN A 542 -1.48 -4.96 -34.15
CA ASN A 542 -1.53 -6.36 -34.49
C ASN A 542 -1.74 -6.43 -36.01
N ARG A 543 -0.68 -6.83 -36.72
CA ARG A 543 -0.76 -7.21 -38.13
C ARG A 543 -1.72 -8.42 -38.24
N GLY A 544 -2.97 -8.12 -38.55
CA GLY A 544 -3.98 -9.06 -39.00
C GLY A 544 -4.79 -8.33 -40.05
N ALA A 545 -4.73 -8.82 -41.29
CA ALA A 545 -5.32 -8.19 -42.46
C ALA A 545 -6.81 -7.87 -42.27
N VAL A 546 -7.22 -6.70 -42.76
CA VAL A 546 -8.61 -6.28 -42.93
C VAL A 546 -9.24 -7.11 -44.06
N PRO A 547 -10.37 -7.81 -43.86
CA PRO A 547 -11.24 -8.22 -44.95
C PRO A 547 -12.40 -7.23 -45.04
N THR A 548 -12.51 -6.59 -46.19
CA THR A 548 -13.68 -5.87 -46.68
C THR A 548 -14.95 -6.74 -46.58
N CYS A 549 -16.03 -6.13 -46.10
CA CYS A 549 -17.33 -6.74 -45.91
C CYS A 549 -18.02 -7.01 -47.27
N THR A 550 -18.21 -8.29 -47.62
CA THR A 550 -19.25 -8.73 -48.55
C THR A 550 -20.13 -9.75 -47.84
N ARG A 551 -21.43 -9.43 -47.77
CA ARG A 551 -22.51 -10.29 -47.25
C ARG A 551 -22.42 -11.70 -47.84
N GLN A 552 -22.41 -12.72 -46.98
CA GLN A 552 -23.15 -13.95 -47.22
C GLN A 552 -23.37 -14.69 -45.89
N ALA A 553 -24.64 -15.06 -45.68
CA ALA A 553 -25.10 -15.83 -44.53
C ALA A 553 -24.48 -17.22 -44.55
N ASN A 554 -24.03 -17.70 -43.39
CA ASN A 554 -24.02 -19.11 -42.99
C ASN A 554 -23.72 -19.19 -41.49
N GLU A 555 -24.62 -19.82 -40.72
CA GLU A 555 -24.39 -20.23 -39.33
C GLU A 555 -23.19 -21.18 -39.23
N PRO A 556 -22.43 -21.15 -38.12
CA PRO A 556 -22.27 -22.42 -37.41
C PRO A 556 -22.18 -22.31 -35.87
N SER A 557 -22.83 -23.30 -35.24
CA SER A 557 -22.50 -24.03 -34.00
C SER A 557 -21.82 -23.32 -32.83
N MET A 558 -22.60 -23.18 -31.74
CA MET A 558 -22.13 -22.91 -30.39
C MET A 558 -21.16 -23.98 -29.88
N HIS A 559 -19.91 -23.61 -29.61
CA HIS A 559 -19.07 -24.28 -28.61
C HIS A 559 -18.92 -23.37 -27.38
N TYR A 560 -19.64 -23.75 -26.33
CA TYR A 560 -19.58 -23.17 -24.99
C TYR A 560 -18.21 -23.44 -24.37
N ASN A 561 -17.42 -22.40 -24.11
CA ASN A 561 -16.23 -22.51 -23.25
C ASN A 561 -16.45 -21.63 -22.01
N ARG A 562 -16.99 -22.23 -20.95
CA ARG A 562 -17.12 -21.59 -19.62
C ARG A 562 -15.73 -21.41 -19.01
N ARG A 563 -15.23 -20.18 -18.94
CA ARG A 563 -14.27 -19.76 -17.91
C ARG A 563 -14.96 -18.77 -17.00
N HIS A 564 -15.42 -19.28 -15.86
CA HIS A 564 -15.83 -18.46 -14.72
C HIS A 564 -14.63 -17.62 -14.26
N THR A 565 -14.72 -16.31 -14.48
CA THR A 565 -14.01 -15.31 -13.67
C THR A 565 -15.08 -14.69 -12.79
N ALA A 566 -15.09 -15.11 -11.52
CA ALA A 566 -15.91 -14.48 -10.50
C ALA A 566 -15.27 -13.14 -10.15
N PHE A 567 -16.05 -12.07 -10.30
CA PHE A 567 -15.78 -10.74 -9.75
C PHE A 567 -16.04 -10.71 -8.24
#